data_AF-M0MFF7-F1
#
_entry.id   AF-M0MFF7-F1
#
_cell.length_a   1.000
_cell.length_b   1.000
_cell.length_c   1.000
_cell.angle_alpha   90.00
_cell.angle_beta   90.00
_cell.angle_gamma   90.00
#
_symmetry.space_group_name_H-M   'P 1'
#
loop_
_entity.id
_entity.type
_entity.pdbx_description
1 polymer ?
#
loop_
_entity_poly.entity_id
_entity_poly.type
_entity_poly.pdbx_seq_one_letter_code
_entity_poly.pdbx_strand_id
1 'polypeptide(L)'
;MAGEVAKAVDTLDDFDVSYETNPMGTVIEAEDVGELFAAAQAAHEAVDGDRVSTVLKVDDKRASEGSASEKVDAVERELGRAASDSPAE
;
A
#
# COMPACT_ATOMS: atom_id res chain seq x y z
N MET A 1 15.83 6.87 8.89
CA MET A 1 14.47 6.36 8.61
C MET A 1 14.15 6.44 7.13
N ALA A 2 14.15 7.61 6.48
CA ALA A 2 13.81 7.72 5.05
C ALA A 2 14.60 6.75 4.14
N GLY A 3 15.90 6.57 4.37
CA GLY A 3 16.71 5.59 3.60
C GLY A 3 16.28 4.13 3.79
N GLU A 4 15.85 3.74 4.99
CA GLU A 4 15.36 2.37 5.25
C GLU A 4 13.96 2.16 4.64
N VAL A 5 13.09 3.18 4.71
CA VAL A 5 11.78 3.14 4.05
C VAL A 5 11.96 3.07 2.53
N ALA A 6 12.94 3.79 1.97
CA ALA A 6 13.25 3.70 0.55
C ALA A 6 13.68 2.30 0.13
N LYS A 7 14.53 1.60 0.90
CA LYS A 7 14.88 0.19 0.64
C LYS A 7 13.65 -0.71 0.64
N ALA A 8 12.76 -0.54 1.62
CA ALA A 8 11.53 -1.33 1.71
C ALA A 8 10.62 -1.12 0.49
N VAL A 9 10.46 0.13 0.04
CA VAL A 9 9.66 0.44 -1.17
C VAL A 9 10.33 -0.08 -2.44
N ASP A 10 11.66 0.04 -2.56
CA ASP A 10 12.45 -0.43 -3.72
C ASP A 10 12.25 -1.94 -3.96
N THR A 11 12.15 -2.74 -2.89
CA THR A 11 11.88 -4.19 -3.05
C THR A 11 10.52 -4.51 -3.68
N LEU A 12 9.56 -3.60 -3.66
CA LEU A 12 8.25 -3.84 -4.26
C LEU A 12 8.32 -3.89 -5.79
N ASP A 13 9.34 -3.27 -6.40
CA ASP A 13 9.55 -3.30 -7.86
C ASP A 13 9.88 -4.71 -8.39
N ASP A 14 10.25 -5.65 -7.51
CA ASP A 14 10.55 -7.05 -7.86
C ASP A 14 9.30 -7.95 -7.91
N PHE A 15 8.11 -7.42 -7.57
CA PHE A 15 6.84 -8.17 -7.52
C PHE A 15 5.82 -7.62 -8.53
N ASP A 16 4.87 -8.44 -8.96
CA ASP A 16 3.77 -8.02 -9.85
C ASP A 16 2.65 -7.33 -9.06
N VAL A 17 3.02 -6.26 -8.35
CA VAL A 17 2.12 -5.48 -7.49
C VAL A 17 2.08 -4.02 -7.93
N SER A 18 0.93 -3.38 -7.76
CA SER A 18 0.88 -1.92 -7.78
C SER A 18 1.08 -1.40 -6.36
N TYR A 19 1.75 -0.25 -6.21
CA TYR A 19 1.91 0.38 -4.91
C TYR A 19 1.86 1.90 -4.96
N GLU A 20 1.39 2.49 -3.86
CA GLU A 20 1.37 3.93 -3.64
C GLU A 20 1.86 4.23 -2.22
N THR A 21 2.95 4.98 -2.11
CA THR A 21 3.47 5.43 -0.81
C THR A 21 2.83 6.75 -0.40
N ASN A 22 2.27 6.79 0.81
CA ASN A 22 1.68 7.96 1.43
C ASN A 22 2.32 8.21 2.83
N PRO A 23 1.99 9.33 3.51
CA PRO A 23 2.63 9.67 4.79
C PRO A 23 2.46 8.63 5.91
N MET A 24 1.45 7.76 5.82
CA MET A 24 1.12 6.77 6.85
C MET A 24 1.60 5.36 6.51
N GLY A 25 2.09 5.12 5.29
CA GLY A 25 2.57 3.83 4.83
C GLY A 25 2.43 3.66 3.33
N THR A 26 2.60 2.43 2.87
CA THR A 26 2.46 2.08 1.45
C THR A 26 1.23 1.20 1.28
N VAL A 27 0.35 1.62 0.36
CA VAL A 27 -0.77 0.79 -0.11
C VAL A 27 -0.23 -0.11 -1.21
N ILE A 28 -0.49 -1.41 -1.11
CA ILE A 28 -0.07 -2.43 -2.09
C ILE A 28 -1.34 -3.12 -2.58
N GLU A 29 -1.49 -3.24 -3.90
CA GLU A 29 -2.53 -4.06 -4.52
C GLU A 29 -1.88 -5.19 -5.32
N ALA A 30 -2.38 -6.41 -5.15
CA ALA A 30 -1.91 -7.62 -5.81
C ALA A 30 -3.11 -8.46 -6.23
N GLU A 31 -2.99 -9.24 -7.31
CA GLU A 31 -4.04 -10.16 -7.76
C GLU A 31 -4.21 -11.34 -6.79
N ASP A 32 -3.13 -11.72 -6.10
CA ASP A 32 -3.14 -12.81 -5.13
C ASP A 32 -2.50 -12.44 -3.79
N VAL A 33 -3.02 -13.06 -2.73
CA VAL A 33 -2.58 -12.79 -1.36
C VAL A 33 -1.19 -13.34 -1.06
N GLY A 34 -0.73 -14.35 -1.81
CA GLY A 34 0.60 -14.94 -1.66
C GLY A 34 1.68 -13.97 -2.09
N GLU A 35 1.49 -13.33 -3.25
CA GLU A 35 2.34 -12.26 -3.75
C GLU A 35 2.35 -11.05 -2.81
N LEU A 36 1.20 -10.63 -2.30
CA LEU A 36 1.12 -9.57 -1.30
C LEU A 36 1.98 -9.87 -0.06
N PHE A 37 1.91 -11.11 0.45
CA PHE A 37 2.72 -11.50 1.61
C PHE A 37 4.21 -11.61 1.26
N ALA A 38 4.57 -12.08 0.07
CA ALA A 38 5.95 -12.16 -0.38
C ALA A 38 6.57 -10.76 -0.51
N ALA A 39 5.83 -9.81 -1.10
CA ALA A 39 6.24 -8.41 -1.20
C ALA A 39 6.40 -7.76 0.18
N ALA A 40 5.43 -7.96 1.09
CA ALA A 40 5.50 -7.44 2.45
C ALA A 40 6.67 -8.04 3.26
N GLN A 41 7.01 -9.31 3.02
CA GLN A 41 8.17 -9.97 3.63
C GLN A 41 9.47 -9.34 3.13
N ALA A 42 9.64 -9.21 1.81
CA ALA A 42 10.83 -8.60 1.22
C ALA A 42 11.04 -7.17 1.73
N ALA A 43 9.97 -6.38 1.78
CA ALA A 43 10.01 -5.02 2.33
C ALA A 43 10.42 -4.98 3.82
N HIS A 44 9.99 -5.96 4.62
CA HIS A 44 10.40 -6.07 6.02
C HIS A 44 11.87 -6.43 6.17
N GLU A 45 12.36 -7.39 5.37
CA GLU A 45 13.73 -7.90 5.43
C GLU A 45 14.76 -6.91 4.88
N ALA A 46 14.35 -5.99 4.00
CA ALA A 46 15.22 -4.94 3.45
C ALA A 46 15.58 -3.83 4.45
N VAL A 47 14.86 -3.73 5.57
CA VAL A 47 15.09 -2.72 6.61
C VAL A 47 16.11 -3.22 7.61
N ASP A 48 17.23 -2.51 7.74
CA ASP A 48 18.27 -2.83 8.71
C ASP A 48 17.86 -2.38 10.12
N GLY A 49 17.85 -3.31 11.08
CA GLY A 49 17.68 -2.97 12.49
C GLY A 49 17.60 -4.19 13.40
N ASP A 50 18.04 -4.01 14.66
CA ASP A 50 17.95 -5.07 15.68
C ASP A 50 16.50 -5.46 15.99
N ARG A 51 15.55 -4.59 15.64
CA ARG A 51 14.11 -4.84 15.73
C ARG A 51 13.35 -4.02 14.69
N VAL A 52 12.63 -4.69 13.81
CA VAL A 52 11.70 -4.09 12.84
C VAL A 52 10.27 -4.48 13.22
N SER A 53 9.32 -3.56 13.10
CA SER A 53 7.90 -3.81 13.36
C SER A 53 7.08 -3.41 12.15
N THR A 54 6.48 -4.38 11.48
CA THR A 54 5.57 -4.16 10.35
C THR A 54 4.13 -4.30 10.82
N VAL A 55 3.26 -3.39 10.37
CA VAL A 55 1.82 -3.51 10.51
C VAL A 55 1.25 -3.69 9.12
N LEU A 56 0.65 -4.84 8.87
CA LEU A 56 0.01 -5.16 7.60
C LEU A 56 -1.50 -5.28 7.81
N LYS A 57 -2.28 -4.50 7.06
CA LYS A 57 -3.73 -4.60 7.01
C LYS A 57 -4.14 -5.07 5.62
N VAL A 58 -4.71 -6.27 5.55
CA VAL A 58 -5.18 -6.87 4.30
C VAL A 58 -6.69 -6.72 4.20
N ASP A 59 -7.17 -6.20 3.08
CA ASP A 59 -8.60 -6.10 2.76
C ASP A 59 -8.90 -6.94 1.52
N ASP A 60 -9.14 -8.24 1.72
CA ASP A 60 -9.41 -9.23 0.67
C ASP A 60 -10.93 -9.42 0.50
N LYS A 61 -11.50 -8.77 -0.51
CA LYS A 61 -12.94 -8.80 -0.81
C LYS A 61 -13.30 -9.89 -1.82
N ARG A 62 -13.20 -11.15 -1.41
CA ARG A 62 -13.42 -12.35 -2.26
C ARG A 62 -14.74 -12.43 -3.02
N ALA A 63 -15.78 -11.71 -2.59
CA ALA A 63 -17.10 -11.74 -3.20
C ALA A 63 -17.32 -10.65 -4.26
N SER A 64 -16.37 -9.75 -4.49
CA SER A 64 -16.48 -8.71 -5.51
C SER A 64 -15.11 -8.14 -5.85
N GLU A 65 -14.89 -7.91 -7.12
CA GLU A 65 -13.71 -7.20 -7.60
C GLU A 65 -13.84 -5.71 -7.27
N GLY A 66 -12.71 -5.08 -6.92
CA GLY A 66 -12.62 -3.64 -6.87
C GLY A 66 -11.33 -3.11 -6.26
N SER A 67 -10.86 -1.97 -6.79
CA SER A 67 -9.60 -1.35 -6.38
C SER A 67 -9.74 -0.49 -5.13
N ALA A 68 -8.61 -0.13 -4.53
CA ALA A 68 -8.54 0.86 -3.47
C ALA A 68 -9.06 2.23 -3.93
N SER A 69 -8.85 2.60 -5.19
CA SER A 69 -9.37 3.86 -5.75
C SER A 69 -10.90 3.90 -5.78
N GLU A 70 -11.57 2.78 -6.04
CA GLU A 70 -13.04 2.74 -6.01
C GLU A 70 -13.62 3.01 -4.63
N LYS A 71 -12.86 2.73 -3.55
CA LYS A 71 -13.25 3.11 -2.19
C LYS A 71 -13.17 4.61 -1.99
N VAL A 72 -12.14 5.25 -2.54
CA VAL A 72 -12.01 6.71 -2.53
C VAL A 72 -13.16 7.33 -3.32
N ASP A 73 -13.42 6.85 -4.54
CA ASP A 73 -14.53 7.31 -5.38
C ASP A 73 -15.89 7.16 -4.67
N ALA A 74 -16.08 6.08 -3.92
CA ALA A 74 -17.30 5.85 -3.15
C ALA A 74 -17.47 6.88 -2.03
N VAL A 75 -16.38 7.21 -1.34
CA VAL A 75 -16.38 8.27 -0.31
C VAL A 75 -16.65 9.63 -0.95
N GLU A 76 -16.00 9.95 -2.07
CA GLU A 76 -16.20 11.23 -2.77
C GLU A 76 -17.63 11.41 -3.29
N ARG A 77 -18.23 10.34 -3.81
CA ARG A 77 -19.64 10.31 -4.21
C ARG A 77 -20.58 10.60 -3.05
N GLU A 78 -20.32 10.03 -1.88
CA GLU A 78 -21.12 10.28 -0.68
C GLU A 78 -20.90 11.70 -0.12
N LEU A 79 -19.66 12.21 -0.21
CA LEU A 79 -19.31 13.56 0.22
C LEU A 79 -19.81 14.65 -0.73
N GLY A 80 -20.05 14.33 -2.01
CA GLY A 80 -20.34 15.30 -3.06
C GLY A 80 -19.16 16.23 -3.39
N ARG A 81 -17.94 15.87 -2.99
CA ARG A 81 -16.69 16.61 -3.21
C ARG A 81 -15.48 15.67 -3.10
N ALA A 82 -14.32 16.14 -3.55
CA ALA A 82 -13.05 15.42 -3.43
C ALA A 82 -12.70 15.11 -1.96
N ALA A 83 -12.13 13.93 -1.72
CA ALA A 83 -11.68 13.46 -0.41
C ALA A 83 -10.25 13.91 -0.09
N SER A 84 -9.74 14.93 -0.79
CA SER A 84 -8.44 15.56 -0.59
C SER A 84 -8.59 17.06 -0.40
N ASP A 85 -7.81 17.65 0.51
CA ASP A 85 -7.70 19.10 0.72
C ASP A 85 -6.37 19.67 0.19
N SER A 86 -5.52 18.81 -0.40
CA SER A 86 -4.27 19.24 -1.02
C SER A 86 -4.59 20.00 -2.32
N PRO A 87 -4.05 21.22 -2.53
CA PRO A 87 -4.13 21.85 -3.83
C PRO A 87 -3.44 20.94 -4.85
N ALA A 88 -4.05 20.76 -6.02
CA ALA A 88 -3.38 20.13 -7.15
C ALA A 88 -2.15 20.98 -7.48
N GLU A 89 -0.95 20.44 -7.27
CA GLU A 89 0.29 21.00 -7.78
C GLU A 89 0.42 20.74 -9.29
#